data_AF-A0A1W5CSR0-F1
#
_entry.id   AF-A0A1W5CSR0-F1
#
_cell.length_a   1.000
_cell.length_b   1.000
_cell.length_c   1.000
_cell.angle_alpha   90.00
_cell.angle_beta   90.00
_cell.angle_gamma   90.00
#
_symmetry.space_group_name_H-M   'P 1'
#
loop_
_entity.id
_entity.type
_entity.pdbx_description
1 polymer ?
#
loop_
_entity_poly.entity_id
_entity_poly.type
_entity_poly.pdbx_seq_one_letter_code
_entity_poly.pdbx_strand_id
1 'polypeptide(L)'
;MPPGLAFRIAVSDPESSAHSGDMAPTSTMPAPDDANVGRIPMLAFKVVIGIFFALSLIFASVRTAIRVRQHRRVYSDDLVLLFGCVTLTAATIIIFVITDTIYWDEQLILDPSPEVLTAALSPDFFHRVLWYQQTVFSFLTLTWTTIFAVKICFLLFFRQMVERLNGLILFWRVVLGITILSYCICACGVFISCSHFGLAALKCAQGSGFTKNLALAATEVSLDLVTDLL
;
A
#
# COMPACT_ATOMS: atom_id res chain seq x y z
N MET A 1 -2.70 28.47 -22.22
CA MET A 1 -1.68 29.46 -22.69
C MET A 1 -2.25 30.85 -22.47
N PRO A 2 -1.51 31.86 -21.95
CA PRO A 2 -0.09 31.87 -21.61
C PRO A 2 0.12 32.40 -20.15
N PRO A 3 1.25 33.01 -19.71
CA PRO A 3 2.09 32.46 -18.63
C PRO A 3 2.44 33.46 -17.49
N GLY A 4 3.12 32.99 -16.44
CA GLY A 4 4.12 33.78 -15.70
C GLY A 4 3.74 34.34 -14.32
N LEU A 5 4.41 33.84 -13.27
CA LEU A 5 4.81 34.62 -12.07
C LEU A 5 5.90 33.79 -11.34
N ALA A 6 7.17 33.90 -11.75
CA ALA A 6 8.18 34.79 -11.16
C ALA A 6 8.44 34.54 -9.65
N PHE A 7 9.29 33.54 -9.37
CA PHE A 7 9.89 33.28 -8.06
C PHE A 7 10.99 34.33 -7.82
N ARG A 8 10.71 35.35 -6.99
CA ARG A 8 11.70 36.35 -6.57
C ARG A 8 12.50 35.81 -5.39
N ILE A 9 13.80 35.60 -5.61
CA ILE A 9 14.81 35.41 -4.57
C ILE A 9 15.15 36.81 -4.05
N ALA A 10 14.81 37.11 -2.79
CA ALA A 10 15.34 38.28 -2.09
C ALA A 10 16.55 37.84 -1.27
N VAL A 11 17.74 38.15 -1.78
CA VAL A 11 18.98 38.22 -1.00
C VAL A 11 18.98 39.59 -0.31
N SER A 12 19.16 39.62 1.00
CA SER A 12 19.45 40.84 1.75
C SER A 12 20.57 40.53 2.74
N ASP A 13 21.64 41.30 2.58
CA ASP A 13 22.93 41.24 3.26
C ASP A 13 22.89 41.76 4.72
N PRO A 14 23.99 41.60 5.50
CA PRO A 14 23.96 41.50 6.96
C PRO A 14 24.39 42.81 7.67
N GLU A 15 23.79 43.13 8.83
CA GLU A 15 24.53 43.72 9.98
C GLU A 15 23.67 43.86 11.26
N SER A 16 24.18 43.25 12.34
CA SER A 16 24.31 43.77 13.71
C SER A 16 23.10 44.33 14.49
N SER A 17 22.71 43.65 15.58
CA SER A 17 22.93 44.12 16.98
C SER A 17 22.23 43.22 18.01
N ALA A 18 22.96 42.90 19.08
CA ALA A 18 22.59 42.06 20.21
C ALA A 18 21.56 42.71 21.16
N HIS A 19 20.68 41.93 21.80
CA HIS A 19 20.71 41.63 23.24
C HIS A 19 19.49 40.79 23.69
N SER A 20 19.74 39.93 24.68
CA SER A 20 18.79 39.41 25.68
C SER A 20 17.89 38.24 25.30
N GLY A 21 18.41 37.05 25.64
CA GLY A 21 17.78 36.20 26.64
C GLY A 21 16.36 35.74 26.37
N ASP A 22 16.24 34.62 25.66
CA ASP A 22 15.35 33.55 26.07
C ASP A 22 15.92 32.22 25.57
N MET A 23 15.99 31.27 26.49
CA MET A 23 16.45 29.92 26.24
C MET A 23 15.48 29.26 25.27
N ALA A 24 15.86 29.23 23.99
CA ALA A 24 15.11 28.52 22.95
C ALA A 24 14.82 27.10 23.44
N PRO A 25 13.57 26.62 23.40
CA PRO A 25 13.32 25.22 23.64
C PRO A 25 14.07 24.48 22.55
N THR A 26 14.99 23.60 22.96
CA THR A 26 15.47 22.53 22.10
C THR A 26 14.22 21.93 21.46
N SER A 27 14.03 22.14 20.17
CA SER A 27 12.97 21.51 19.39
C SER A 27 13.33 20.04 19.25
N THR A 28 13.26 19.30 20.35
CA THR A 28 13.00 17.88 20.31
C THR A 28 11.65 17.76 19.63
N MET A 29 11.70 17.41 18.33
CA MET A 29 10.53 16.96 17.59
C MET A 29 9.73 16.02 18.50
N PRO A 30 8.43 16.28 18.71
CA PRO A 30 7.61 15.44 19.55
C PRO A 30 7.70 14.00 19.04
N ALA A 31 7.74 13.06 19.98
CA ALA A 31 7.74 11.64 19.68
C ALA A 31 6.60 11.32 18.68
N PRO A 32 6.81 10.38 17.74
CA PRO A 32 5.89 10.09 16.64
C PRO A 32 4.47 9.67 17.08
N ASP A 33 4.25 9.46 18.38
CA ASP A 33 2.97 9.09 18.96
C ASP A 33 1.96 10.25 18.96
N ASP A 34 2.41 11.51 18.92
CA ASP A 34 1.56 12.71 19.03
C ASP A 34 1.48 13.54 17.73
N ALA A 35 2.05 13.06 16.62
CA ALA A 35 2.12 13.77 15.36
C ALA A 35 0.74 13.83 14.66
N ASN A 36 -0.09 14.81 15.05
CA ASN A 36 -1.34 15.17 14.38
C ASN A 36 -1.10 15.95 13.08
N VAL A 37 -0.25 15.43 12.21
CA VAL A 37 0.06 16.09 10.94
C VAL A 37 -0.73 15.43 9.82
N GLY A 38 -1.85 16.06 9.48
CA GLY A 38 -2.84 15.58 8.53
C GLY A 38 -4.24 15.45 9.11
N ARG A 39 -5.22 15.13 8.26
CA ARG A 39 -6.64 14.99 8.65
C ARG A 39 -6.91 13.75 9.53
N ILE A 40 -6.02 12.77 9.52
CA ILE A 40 -6.17 11.48 10.20
C ILE A 40 -4.97 11.30 11.13
N PRO A 41 -5.16 11.03 12.44
CA PRO A 41 -4.04 10.79 13.34
C PRO A 41 -3.42 9.41 13.11
N MET A 42 -2.09 9.34 13.18
CA MET A 42 -1.30 8.13 12.93
C MET A 42 -1.70 6.94 13.81
N LEU A 43 -1.99 7.21 15.09
CA LEU A 43 -2.46 6.18 16.01
C LEU A 43 -3.79 5.57 15.55
N ALA A 44 -4.74 6.40 15.09
CA ALA A 44 -6.02 5.90 14.60
C ALA A 44 -5.85 5.01 13.36
N PHE A 45 -4.96 5.40 12.43
CA PHE A 45 -4.63 4.57 11.27
C PHE A 45 -4.08 3.19 11.68
N LYS A 46 -3.11 3.16 12.61
CA LYS A 46 -2.51 1.92 13.11
C LYS A 46 -3.56 1.02 13.81
N VAL A 47 -4.43 1.61 14.64
CA VAL A 47 -5.50 0.88 15.34
C VAL A 47 -6.49 0.27 14.36
N VAL A 48 -6.94 1.03 13.36
CA VAL A 48 -7.90 0.54 12.36
C VAL A 48 -7.34 -0.65 11.58
N ILE A 49 -6.09 -0.56 11.10
CA ILE A 49 -5.42 -1.67 10.41
C ILE A 49 -5.33 -2.90 11.33
N GLY A 50 -4.92 -2.71 12.59
CA GLY A 50 -4.84 -3.79 13.57
C GLY A 50 -6.18 -4.50 13.80
N ILE A 51 -7.27 -3.75 13.88
CA ILE A 51 -8.63 -4.30 14.04
C ILE A 51 -9.04 -5.12 12.82
N PHE A 52 -8.88 -4.59 11.61
CA PHE A 52 -9.23 -5.31 10.38
C PHE A 52 -8.36 -6.56 10.18
N PHE A 53 -7.08 -6.51 10.53
CA PHE A 53 -6.20 -7.66 10.52
C PHE A 53 -6.68 -8.75 11.49
N ALA A 54 -6.98 -8.38 12.75
CA ALA A 54 -7.48 -9.32 13.74
C ALA A 54 -8.81 -9.95 13.30
N LEU A 55 -9.74 -9.15 12.77
CA LEU A 55 -11.01 -9.64 12.22
C LEU A 55 -10.78 -10.63 11.07
N SER A 56 -9.87 -10.32 10.15
CA SER A 56 -9.52 -11.21 9.04
C SER A 56 -9.00 -12.57 9.53
N LEU A 57 -8.12 -12.57 10.53
CA LEU A 57 -7.61 -13.81 11.14
C LEU A 57 -8.71 -14.61 11.84
N ILE A 58 -9.64 -13.94 12.54
CA ILE A 58 -10.78 -14.60 13.17
C ILE A 58 -11.65 -15.28 12.10
N PHE A 59 -12.00 -14.57 11.03
CA PHE A 59 -12.80 -15.15 9.95
C PHE A 59 -12.10 -16.31 9.24
N ALA A 60 -10.80 -16.18 8.94
CA ALA A 60 -10.00 -17.26 8.38
C ALA A 60 -9.99 -18.48 9.32
N SER A 61 -9.77 -18.27 10.62
CA SER A 61 -9.76 -19.33 11.63
C SER A 61 -11.12 -20.02 11.77
N VAL A 62 -12.21 -19.25 11.82
CA VAL A 62 -13.58 -19.79 11.88
C VAL A 62 -13.89 -20.60 10.64
N ARG A 63 -13.53 -20.11 9.45
CA ARG A 63 -13.69 -20.83 8.17
C ARG A 63 -12.96 -22.17 8.21
N THR A 64 -11.68 -22.18 8.59
CA THR A 64 -10.90 -23.41 8.71
C THR A 64 -11.50 -24.35 9.75
N ALA A 65 -11.94 -23.85 10.91
CA ALA A 65 -12.52 -24.67 11.97
C ALA A 65 -13.84 -25.34 11.56
N ILE A 66 -14.74 -24.61 10.89
CA ILE A 66 -16.01 -25.17 10.36
C ILE A 66 -15.69 -26.31 9.39
N ARG A 67 -14.72 -26.07 8.49
CA ARG A 67 -14.40 -27.04 7.45
C ARG A 67 -13.71 -28.28 7.98
N VAL A 68 -12.73 -28.13 8.87
CA VAL A 68 -12.05 -29.27 9.52
C VAL A 68 -13.08 -30.15 10.24
N ARG A 69 -14.08 -29.54 10.88
CA ARG A 69 -15.19 -30.28 11.52
C ARG A 69 -16.08 -31.01 10.51
N GLN A 70 -16.38 -30.39 9.36
CA GLN A 70 -17.30 -30.97 8.36
C GLN A 70 -16.64 -32.04 7.48
N HIS A 71 -15.41 -31.83 7.01
CA HIS A 71 -14.79 -32.67 5.96
C HIS A 71 -13.69 -33.62 6.48
N ARG A 72 -13.17 -33.45 7.71
CA ARG A 72 -12.13 -34.29 8.35
C ARG A 72 -10.89 -34.62 7.49
N ARG A 73 -10.62 -33.85 6.44
CA ARG A 73 -9.45 -33.98 5.57
C ARG A 73 -8.84 -32.61 5.29
N VAL A 74 -7.53 -32.54 5.36
CA VAL A 74 -6.75 -31.37 4.95
C VAL A 74 -6.77 -31.32 3.43
N TYR A 75 -7.46 -30.34 2.86
CA TYR A 75 -7.51 -30.13 1.42
C TYR A 75 -6.48 -29.06 1.01
N SER A 76 -6.04 -29.09 -0.26
CA SER A 76 -5.13 -28.09 -0.83
C SER A 76 -5.61 -26.65 -0.65
N ASP A 77 -6.91 -26.47 -0.46
CA ASP A 77 -7.53 -25.19 -0.19
C ASP A 77 -7.14 -24.59 1.19
N ASP A 78 -6.95 -25.42 2.22
CA ASP A 78 -6.50 -24.93 3.54
C ASP A 78 -5.05 -24.41 3.47
N LEU A 79 -4.22 -24.97 2.59
CA LEU A 79 -2.86 -24.49 2.34
C LEU A 79 -2.85 -23.14 1.62
N VAL A 80 -3.74 -22.95 0.64
CA VAL A 80 -3.89 -21.68 -0.07
C VAL A 80 -4.36 -20.58 0.89
N LEU A 81 -5.30 -20.90 1.78
CA LEU A 81 -5.77 -19.97 2.81
C LEU A 81 -4.65 -19.60 3.80
N LEU A 82 -3.89 -20.59 4.30
CA LEU A 82 -2.74 -20.33 5.18
C LEU A 82 -1.68 -19.48 4.50
N PHE A 83 -1.39 -19.73 3.21
CA PHE A 83 -0.50 -18.90 2.42
C PHE A 83 -1.02 -17.44 2.37
N GLY A 84 -2.30 -17.24 2.12
CA GLY A 84 -2.94 -15.92 2.18
C GLY A 84 -2.80 -15.24 3.54
N CYS A 85 -2.96 -15.97 4.65
CA CYS A 85 -2.76 -15.42 6.00
C CYS A 85 -1.31 -15.00 6.25
N VAL A 86 -0.34 -15.76 5.75
CA VAL A 86 1.09 -15.41 5.86
C VAL A 86 1.40 -14.15 5.07
N THR A 87 0.91 -14.05 3.82
CA THR A 87 1.13 -12.84 3.01
C THR A 87 0.42 -11.62 3.59
N LEU A 88 -0.77 -11.80 4.17
CA LEU A 88 -1.48 -10.73 4.88
C LEU A 88 -0.69 -10.23 6.10
N THR A 89 -0.11 -11.17 6.87
CA THR A 89 0.70 -10.84 8.04
C THR A 89 1.94 -10.06 7.63
N ALA A 90 2.63 -10.50 6.57
CA ALA A 90 3.78 -9.79 6.03
C ALA A 90 3.40 -8.38 5.53
N ALA A 91 2.30 -8.24 4.79
CA ALA A 91 1.79 -6.93 4.36
C ALA A 91 1.46 -6.01 5.54
N THR A 92 0.85 -6.56 6.60
CA THR A 92 0.49 -5.84 7.82
C THR A 92 1.73 -5.34 8.56
N ILE A 93 2.78 -6.16 8.66
CA ILE A 93 4.05 -5.74 9.27
C ILE A 93 4.68 -4.61 8.45
N ILE A 94 4.71 -4.76 7.12
CA ILE A 94 5.30 -3.75 6.23
C ILE A 94 4.56 -2.41 6.36
N ILE A 95 3.22 -2.40 6.33
CA ILE A 95 2.46 -1.15 6.45
C ILE A 95 2.75 -0.44 7.78
N PHE A 96 2.88 -1.18 8.90
CA PHE A 96 3.26 -0.59 10.19
C PHE A 96 4.65 0.04 10.17
N VAL A 97 5.61 -0.57 9.48
CA VAL A 97 6.98 -0.05 9.35
C VAL A 97 7.02 1.21 8.48
N ILE A 98 6.29 1.24 7.36
CA ILE A 98 6.31 2.41 6.46
C ILE A 98 5.38 3.54 6.91
N THR A 99 4.44 3.28 7.83
CA THR A 99 3.50 4.30 8.32
C THR A 99 4.24 5.54 8.80
N ASP A 100 5.33 5.37 9.56
CA ASP A 100 6.09 6.50 10.07
C ASP A 100 6.63 7.37 8.91
N THR A 101 7.14 6.75 7.84
CA THR A 101 7.62 7.45 6.64
C THR A 101 6.50 8.17 5.89
N ILE A 102 5.31 7.55 5.78
CA ILE A 102 4.14 8.16 5.12
C ILE A 102 3.76 9.46 5.84
N TYR A 103 3.66 9.41 7.18
CA TYR A 103 3.27 10.58 7.96
C TYR A 103 4.36 11.66 7.93
N TRP A 104 5.65 11.30 7.88
CA TRP A 104 6.75 12.23 7.67
C TRP A 104 6.64 12.98 6.33
N ASP A 105 6.38 12.26 5.25
CA ASP A 105 6.24 12.84 3.90
C ASP A 105 5.01 13.77 3.82
N GLU A 106 3.93 13.48 4.54
CA GLU A 106 2.76 14.36 4.60
C GLU A 106 3.06 15.68 5.34
N GLN A 107 3.88 15.65 6.41
CA GLN A 107 4.29 16.89 7.10
C GLN A 107 5.09 17.80 6.19
N LEU A 108 5.96 17.19 5.39
CA LEU A 108 6.81 17.86 4.42
C LEU A 108 6.00 18.60 3.34
N ILE A 109 4.86 18.03 2.94
CA ILE A 109 3.95 18.61 1.94
C ILE A 109 3.13 19.77 2.55
N LEU A 110 2.69 19.63 3.81
CA LEU A 110 1.83 20.61 4.47
C LEU A 110 2.57 21.87 4.92
N ASP A 111 3.80 21.74 5.44
CA ASP A 111 4.62 22.88 5.89
C ASP A 111 6.00 22.89 5.19
N PRO A 112 6.10 23.50 4.00
CA PRO A 112 7.35 23.59 3.25
C PRO A 112 8.25 24.70 3.82
N SER A 113 8.73 24.51 5.05
CA SER A 113 9.75 25.40 5.61
C SER A 113 11.07 25.25 4.84
N PRO A 114 11.83 26.35 4.65
CA PRO A 114 13.04 26.35 3.81
C PRO A 114 14.14 25.41 4.32
N GLU A 115 14.20 25.15 5.62
CA GLU A 115 15.14 24.20 6.24
C GLU A 115 14.85 22.76 5.81
N VAL A 116 13.58 22.41 5.72
CA VAL A 116 13.15 21.07 5.34
C VAL A 116 13.31 20.84 3.83
N LEU A 117 13.15 21.88 3.01
CA LEU A 117 13.46 21.82 1.57
C LEU A 117 14.95 21.53 1.32
N THR A 118 15.86 22.05 2.14
CA THR A 118 17.29 21.74 2.04
C THR A 118 17.63 20.31 2.48
N ALA A 119 16.90 19.75 3.45
CA ALA A 119 17.03 18.35 3.86
C ALA A 119 16.56 17.37 2.76
N ALA A 120 15.53 17.73 1.98
CA ALA A 120 15.05 16.95 0.84
C ALA A 120 16.05 16.90 -0.35
N LEU A 121 17.03 17.81 -0.38
CA LEU A 121 18.11 17.83 -1.37
C LEU A 121 19.34 16.99 -0.95
N SER A 122 19.34 16.42 0.25
CA SER A 122 20.43 15.54 0.71
C SER A 122 20.43 14.20 -0.03
N PRO A 123 21.60 13.62 -0.38
CA PRO A 123 21.69 12.27 -0.96
C PRO A 123 21.03 11.18 -0.09
N ASP A 124 20.89 11.40 1.22
CA ASP A 124 20.20 10.46 2.13
C ASP A 124 18.69 10.42 1.89
N PHE A 125 18.08 11.52 1.46
CA PHE A 125 16.67 11.58 1.09
C PHE A 125 16.38 10.66 -0.10
N PHE A 126 17.30 10.62 -1.08
CA PHE A 126 17.16 9.76 -2.26
C PHE A 126 17.13 8.27 -1.90
N HIS A 127 18.02 7.83 -1.02
CA HIS A 127 18.05 6.45 -0.56
C HIS A 127 16.77 6.08 0.20
N ARG A 128 16.23 7.01 1.01
CA ARG A 128 14.97 6.84 1.73
C ARG A 128 13.77 6.71 0.79
N VAL A 129 13.68 7.58 -0.22
CA VAL A 129 12.58 7.54 -1.21
C VAL A 129 12.61 6.23 -2.00
N LEU A 130 13.78 5.78 -2.45
CA LEU A 130 13.89 4.51 -3.16
C LEU A 130 13.49 3.31 -2.29
N TRP A 131 13.99 3.27 -1.06
CA TRP A 131 13.62 2.23 -0.10
C TRP A 131 12.10 2.23 0.16
N TYR A 132 11.50 3.41 0.34
CA TYR A 132 10.07 3.57 0.55
C TYR A 132 9.27 3.04 -0.65
N GLN A 133 9.60 3.45 -1.87
CA GLN A 133 8.93 3.00 -3.10
C GLN A 133 8.98 1.48 -3.27
N GLN A 134 10.16 0.88 -3.08
CA GLN A 134 10.32 -0.58 -3.14
C GLN A 134 9.48 -1.31 -2.09
N THR A 135 9.40 -0.73 -0.88
CA THR A 135 8.66 -1.30 0.23
C THR A 135 7.15 -1.20 -0.01
N VAL A 136 6.66 -0.09 -0.57
CA VAL A 136 5.26 0.10 -0.98
C VAL A 136 4.88 -0.89 -2.08
N PHE A 137 5.73 -1.09 -3.08
CA PHE A 137 5.47 -2.10 -4.12
C PHE A 137 5.38 -3.51 -3.54
N SER A 138 6.27 -3.86 -2.62
CA SER A 138 6.23 -5.14 -1.93
C SER A 138 4.93 -5.31 -1.13
N PHE A 139 4.50 -4.27 -0.41
CA PHE A 139 3.23 -4.23 0.29
C PHE A 139 2.02 -4.43 -0.63
N LEU A 140 1.97 -3.72 -1.76
CA LEU A 140 0.88 -3.84 -2.74
C LEU A 140 0.82 -5.23 -3.36
N THR A 141 1.96 -5.79 -3.77
CA THR A 141 2.03 -7.15 -4.31
C THR A 141 1.53 -8.17 -3.28
N LEU A 142 1.98 -8.10 -2.02
CA LEU A 142 1.53 -9.01 -0.96
C LEU A 142 0.02 -8.88 -0.67
N THR A 143 -0.50 -7.65 -0.76
CA THR A 143 -1.93 -7.38 -0.58
C THR A 143 -2.74 -8.02 -1.71
N TRP A 144 -2.35 -7.81 -2.97
CA TRP A 144 -2.97 -8.46 -4.13
C TRP A 144 -2.88 -9.99 -4.05
N THR A 145 -1.72 -10.54 -3.68
CA THR A 145 -1.54 -11.99 -3.47
C THR A 145 -2.51 -12.52 -2.42
N THR A 146 -2.71 -11.79 -1.32
CA THR A 146 -3.65 -12.18 -0.27
C THR A 146 -5.09 -12.22 -0.79
N ILE A 147 -5.54 -11.17 -1.49
CA ILE A 147 -6.89 -11.07 -2.04
C ILE A 147 -7.17 -12.24 -2.99
N PHE A 148 -6.29 -12.46 -3.96
CA PHE A 148 -6.45 -13.53 -4.93
C PHE A 148 -6.29 -14.93 -4.33
N ALA A 149 -5.45 -15.12 -3.29
CA ALA A 149 -5.37 -16.38 -2.56
C ALA A 149 -6.72 -16.73 -1.90
N VAL A 150 -7.39 -15.76 -1.29
CA VAL A 150 -8.72 -15.96 -0.69
C VAL A 150 -9.77 -16.28 -1.77
N LYS A 151 -9.77 -15.59 -2.93
CA LYS A 151 -10.67 -15.90 -4.05
C LYS A 151 -10.46 -17.33 -4.58
N ILE A 152 -9.21 -17.72 -4.80
CA ILE A 152 -8.85 -19.08 -5.24
C ILE A 152 -9.30 -20.11 -4.19
N CYS A 153 -9.17 -19.79 -2.90
CA CYS A 153 -9.67 -20.64 -1.82
C CYS A 153 -11.19 -20.87 -1.93
N PHE A 154 -11.98 -19.82 -2.17
CA PHE A 154 -13.41 -19.95 -2.41
C PHE A 154 -13.73 -20.74 -3.69
N LEU A 155 -13.00 -20.52 -4.78
CA LEU A 155 -13.20 -21.28 -6.03
C LEU A 155 -12.88 -22.78 -5.84
N LEU A 156 -11.82 -23.13 -5.13
CA LEU A 156 -11.48 -24.52 -4.83
C LEU A 156 -12.55 -25.19 -3.96
N PHE A 157 -13.18 -24.44 -3.06
CA PHE A 157 -14.34 -24.91 -2.30
C PHE A 157 -15.52 -25.21 -3.24
N PHE A 158 -15.89 -24.30 -4.13
CA PHE A 158 -17.00 -24.52 -5.07
C PHE A 158 -16.73 -25.68 -6.05
N ARG A 159 -15.48 -25.92 -6.42
CA ARG A 159 -15.10 -27.06 -7.27
C ARG A 159 -15.67 -28.37 -6.74
N GLN A 160 -15.57 -28.62 -5.43
CA GLN A 160 -16.03 -29.86 -4.81
C GLN A 160 -17.54 -30.05 -4.93
N MET A 161 -18.30 -28.95 -4.96
CA MET A 161 -19.75 -28.94 -5.12
C MET A 161 -20.17 -29.17 -6.57
N VAL A 162 -19.38 -28.62 -7.50
CA VAL A 162 -19.69 -28.53 -8.93
C VAL A 162 -19.18 -29.72 -9.74
N GLU A 163 -18.25 -30.51 -9.20
CA GLU A 163 -17.54 -31.59 -9.92
C GLU A 163 -18.46 -32.61 -10.63
N ARG A 164 -19.69 -32.79 -10.16
CA ARG A 164 -20.68 -33.72 -10.75
C ARG A 164 -21.47 -33.14 -11.94
N LEU A 165 -21.33 -31.85 -12.25
CA LEU A 165 -22.09 -31.14 -13.27
C LEU A 165 -21.16 -30.68 -14.41
N ASN A 166 -21.16 -31.43 -15.52
CA ASN A 166 -20.22 -31.24 -16.64
C ASN A 166 -20.24 -29.83 -17.28
N GLY A 167 -21.39 -29.13 -17.31
CA GLY A 167 -21.45 -27.75 -17.81
C GLY A 167 -20.85 -26.75 -16.84
N LEU A 168 -21.07 -26.97 -15.54
CA LEU A 168 -20.68 -26.04 -14.50
C LEU A 168 -19.19 -26.19 -14.11
N ILE A 169 -18.59 -27.37 -14.31
CA ILE A 169 -17.14 -27.56 -14.18
C ILE A 169 -16.36 -26.83 -15.28
N LEU A 170 -16.91 -26.71 -16.50
CA LEU A 170 -16.30 -25.89 -17.56
C LEU A 170 -16.35 -24.42 -17.17
N PHE A 171 -17.49 -23.93 -16.69
CA PHE A 171 -17.62 -22.57 -16.17
C PHE A 171 -16.60 -22.30 -15.05
N TRP A 172 -16.48 -23.21 -14.07
CA TRP A 172 -15.50 -23.12 -13.00
C TRP A 172 -14.05 -23.00 -13.52
N ARG A 173 -13.67 -23.76 -14.55
CA ARG A 173 -12.33 -23.68 -15.16
C ARG A 173 -12.09 -22.32 -15.82
N VAL A 174 -13.10 -21.76 -16.47
CA VAL A 174 -13.03 -20.43 -17.10
C VAL A 174 -12.87 -19.35 -16.03
N VAL A 175 -13.69 -19.39 -14.99
CA VAL A 175 -13.60 -18.43 -13.87
C VAL A 175 -12.23 -18.50 -13.21
N LEU A 176 -11.73 -19.69 -12.90
CA LEU A 176 -10.39 -19.86 -12.34
C LEU A 176 -9.30 -19.27 -13.25
N GLY A 177 -9.41 -19.49 -14.57
CA GLY A 177 -8.49 -18.91 -15.55
C GLY A 177 -8.51 -17.39 -15.56
N ILE A 178 -9.70 -16.78 -15.51
CA ILE A 178 -9.87 -15.32 -15.43
C ILE A 178 -9.29 -14.78 -14.12
N THR A 179 -9.56 -15.44 -12.99
CA THR A 179 -9.02 -15.03 -11.68
C THR A 179 -7.50 -15.05 -11.65
N ILE A 180 -6.87 -16.10 -12.20
CA ILE A 180 -5.40 -16.19 -12.29
C ILE A 180 -4.84 -15.12 -13.22
N LEU A 181 -5.50 -14.86 -14.36
CA LEU A 181 -5.07 -13.82 -15.29
C LEU A 181 -5.15 -12.43 -14.65
N SER A 182 -6.26 -12.12 -13.97
CA SER A 182 -6.44 -10.88 -13.22
C SER A 182 -5.39 -10.71 -12.12
N TYR A 183 -5.05 -11.79 -11.41
CA TYR A 183 -3.96 -11.78 -10.44
C TYR A 183 -2.63 -11.38 -11.08
N CYS A 184 -2.27 -12.00 -12.22
CA CYS A 184 -1.04 -11.66 -12.93
C CYS A 184 -1.04 -10.19 -13.37
N ILE A 185 -2.17 -9.66 -13.83
CA ILE A 185 -2.28 -8.24 -14.21
C ILE A 185 -2.08 -7.33 -13.00
N CYS A 186 -2.73 -7.60 -11.87
CA CYS A 186 -2.62 -6.76 -10.67
C CYS A 186 -1.23 -6.86 -10.03
N ALA A 187 -0.66 -8.07 -9.94
CA ALA A 187 0.68 -8.28 -9.38
C ALA A 187 1.77 -7.63 -10.25
N CYS A 188 1.64 -7.72 -11.58
CA CYS A 188 2.57 -7.07 -12.52
C CYS A 188 2.30 -5.55 -12.66
N GLY A 189 1.06 -5.10 -12.44
CA GLY A 189 0.64 -3.70 -12.53
C GLY A 189 1.47 -2.77 -11.65
N VAL A 190 1.87 -3.27 -10.48
CA VAL A 190 2.78 -2.59 -9.55
C VAL A 190 4.15 -2.29 -10.20
N PHE A 191 4.70 -3.22 -11.00
CA PHE A 191 5.98 -3.03 -11.69
C PHE A 191 5.83 -2.20 -12.97
N ILE A 192 4.68 -2.28 -13.64
CA ILE A 192 4.40 -1.54 -14.89
C ILE A 192 4.15 -0.05 -14.62
N SER A 193 3.55 0.27 -13.47
CA SER A 193 3.23 1.64 -13.05
C SER A 193 4.45 2.58 -13.09
N CYS A 194 5.65 2.06 -12.81
CA CYS A 194 6.87 2.83 -13.00
C CYS A 194 8.05 1.92 -13.37
N SER A 195 8.38 1.83 -14.67
CA SER A 195 9.56 1.07 -15.14
C SER A 195 10.89 1.81 -14.93
N HIS A 196 10.84 3.03 -14.37
CA HIS A 196 12.01 3.84 -14.12
C HIS A 196 12.55 3.57 -12.72
N PHE A 197 13.79 3.10 -12.64
CA PHE A 197 14.53 2.98 -11.39
C PHE A 197 15.33 4.26 -11.13
N GLY A 198 15.46 4.66 -9.86
CA GLY A 198 16.24 5.84 -9.48
C GLY A 198 15.49 7.18 -9.62
N LEU A 199 16.21 8.25 -9.93
CA LEU A 199 15.69 9.63 -9.96
C LEU A 199 14.59 9.85 -11.02
N ALA A 200 14.53 8.98 -12.03
CA ALA A 200 13.48 8.99 -13.02
C ALA A 200 12.13 8.45 -12.49
N ALA A 201 12.11 7.74 -11.36
CA ALA A 201 10.87 7.26 -10.73
C ALA A 201 9.99 8.40 -10.23
N LEU A 202 10.58 9.54 -9.83
CA LEU A 202 9.86 10.74 -9.40
C LEU A 202 8.96 11.30 -10.52
N LYS A 203 9.28 11.05 -11.79
CA LYS A 203 8.45 11.44 -12.92
C LYS A 203 7.13 10.66 -12.99
N CYS A 204 7.06 9.49 -12.35
CA CYS A 204 5.82 8.71 -12.27
C CYS A 204 4.84 9.30 -11.25
N ALA A 205 5.32 10.06 -10.26
CA ALA A 205 4.50 10.69 -9.22
C ALA A 205 3.91 12.05 -9.63
N GLN A 206 4.35 12.64 -10.76
CA GLN A 206 3.89 13.96 -11.22
C GLN A 206 3.39 13.95 -12.68
N GLY A 207 2.43 14.83 -12.98
CA GLY A 207 1.95 15.09 -14.34
C GLY A 207 1.27 13.88 -14.99
N SER A 208 1.71 13.51 -16.21
CA SER A 208 1.10 12.44 -17.00
C SER A 208 1.33 11.03 -16.43
N GLY A 209 2.34 10.84 -15.56
CA GLY A 209 2.56 9.59 -14.83
C GLY A 209 1.46 9.32 -13.81
N PHE A 210 1.01 10.36 -13.10
CA PHE A 210 -0.07 10.26 -12.13
C PHE A 210 -1.38 9.79 -12.76
N THR A 211 -1.77 10.34 -13.92
CA THR A 211 -2.99 9.92 -14.62
C THR A 211 -2.93 8.47 -15.07
N LYS A 212 -1.76 7.98 -15.49
CA LYS A 212 -1.57 6.56 -15.85
C LYS A 212 -1.69 5.65 -14.63
N ASN A 213 -1.06 6.02 -13.52
CA ASN A 213 -1.16 5.27 -12.27
C ASN A 213 -2.60 5.23 -11.74
N LEU A 214 -3.32 6.34 -11.83
CA LEU A 214 -4.73 6.38 -11.47
C LEU A 214 -5.59 5.49 -12.37
N ALA A 215 -5.35 5.49 -13.69
CA ALA A 215 -6.06 4.62 -14.62
C ALA A 215 -5.74 3.13 -14.38
N LEU A 216 -4.50 2.80 -14.06
CA LEU A 216 -4.08 1.45 -13.68
C LEU A 216 -4.79 1.01 -12.40
N ALA A 217 -4.76 1.83 -11.35
CA ALA A 217 -5.46 1.54 -10.09
C ALA A 217 -6.97 1.34 -10.30
N ALA A 218 -7.62 2.17 -11.13
CA ALA A 218 -9.03 2.00 -11.48
C ALA A 218 -9.29 0.68 -12.23
N THR A 219 -8.36 0.26 -13.08
CA THR A 219 -8.43 -1.02 -13.81
C THR A 219 -8.28 -2.20 -12.86
N GLU A 220 -7.33 -2.15 -11.93
CA GLU A 220 -7.12 -3.19 -10.92
C GLU A 220 -8.37 -3.38 -10.05
N VAL A 221 -8.96 -2.29 -9.56
CA VAL A 221 -10.22 -2.33 -8.79
C VAL A 221 -11.38 -2.90 -9.62
N SER A 222 -11.45 -2.54 -10.91
CA SER A 222 -12.50 -3.05 -11.81
C SER A 222 -12.35 -4.56 -12.04
N LEU A 223 -11.12 -5.03 -12.25
CA LEU A 223 -10.82 -6.46 -12.40
C LEU A 223 -11.13 -7.23 -11.11
N ASP A 224 -10.79 -6.67 -9.96
CA ASP A 224 -11.11 -7.25 -8.66
C ASP A 224 -12.63 -7.43 -8.50
N LEU A 225 -13.41 -6.39 -8.76
CA LEU A 225 -14.87 -6.43 -8.71
C LEU A 225 -15.47 -7.46 -9.68
N VAL A 226 -15.00 -7.49 -10.93
CA VAL A 226 -15.48 -8.46 -11.92
C VAL A 226 -15.16 -9.89 -11.47
N THR A 227 -13.97 -10.13 -10.91
CA THR A 227 -13.61 -11.46 -10.42
C THR A 227 -14.34 -11.89 -9.14
N ASP A 228 -14.89 -10.95 -8.36
CA ASP A 228 -15.78 -11.28 -7.23
C ASP A 228 -17.19 -11.65 -7.66
N LEU A 229 -17.66 -11.11 -8.79
CA LEU A 229 -18.99 -11.42 -9.32
C LEU A 229 -19.06 -12.76 -10.06
N LEU A 230 -17.91 -13.27 -10.52
CA LEU A 230 -17.77 -14.51 -11.27
C LEU A 230 -17.61 -15.73 -10.35
#